data_AF-A0A512JP69-F1
#
_entry.id   AF-A0A512JP69-F1
#
_cell.length_a   1.000
_cell.length_b   1.000
_cell.length_c   1.000
_cell.angle_alpha   90.00
_cell.angle_beta   90.00
_cell.angle_gamma   90.00
#
_symmetry.space_group_name_H-M   'P 1'
#
loop_
_entity.id
_entity.type
_entity.pdbx_description
1 polymer ?
#
loop_
_entity_poly.entity_id
_entity_poly.type
_entity_poly.pdbx_seq_one_letter_code
_entity_poly.pdbx_strand_id
1 'polypeptide(L)'
;MANPPRRKPRSLSEFDPSQGNGGTQPPAPPPPPPPEPPDEEGVPVSYLVKESDRDMLKMLCIQKKLSGQQLHHLAINYWLASEGLPPLQPQTANRASGGRKRR
;
A
#
# COMPACT_ATOMS: atom_id res chain seq x y z
N MET A 1 48.67 48.21 -17.23
CA MET A 1 47.93 48.05 -18.50
C MET A 1 48.79 47.26 -19.47
N ALA A 2 48.48 46.00 -19.75
CA ALA A 2 49.07 45.25 -20.86
C ALA A 2 48.08 44.15 -21.30
N ASN A 3 47.65 44.25 -22.55
CA ASN A 3 46.59 43.50 -23.20
C ASN A 3 47.18 42.21 -23.81
N PRO A 4 46.58 41.00 -23.66
CA PRO A 4 47.13 39.79 -24.24
C PRO A 4 46.95 39.75 -25.78
N PRO A 5 47.92 39.19 -26.54
CA PRO A 5 47.86 39.17 -27.99
C PRO A 5 46.85 38.14 -28.53
N ARG A 6 45.86 38.64 -29.27
CA ARG A 6 44.99 37.89 -30.18
C ARG A 6 45.81 37.05 -31.16
N ARG A 7 45.57 35.74 -31.23
CA ARG A 7 45.92 34.91 -32.40
C ARG A 7 44.76 33.99 -32.83
N LYS A 8 44.09 34.50 -33.86
CA LYS A 8 43.42 33.90 -35.04
C LYS A 8 42.49 32.68 -34.86
N PRO A 9 41.27 32.72 -35.46
CA PRO A 9 40.36 31.59 -35.46
C PRO A 9 40.95 30.44 -36.28
N ARG A 10 41.01 29.26 -35.68
CA ARG A 10 41.31 28.02 -36.40
C ARG A 10 40.12 27.72 -37.31
N SER A 11 40.43 27.46 -38.57
CA SER A 11 39.51 27.33 -39.70
C SER A 11 38.35 26.37 -39.43
N LEU A 12 37.17 26.85 -39.79
CA LEU A 12 35.91 26.13 -39.89
C LEU A 12 35.92 25.33 -41.21
N SER A 13 36.39 24.09 -41.18
CA SER A 13 36.23 23.15 -42.31
C SER A 13 36.67 21.75 -41.88
N GLU A 14 35.69 20.91 -41.55
CA GLU A 14 35.62 19.44 -41.76
C GLU A 14 34.61 18.86 -40.77
N PHE A 15 33.33 19.16 -41.04
CA PHE A 15 32.22 18.40 -40.47
C PHE A 15 32.05 17.16 -41.35
N ASP A 16 32.58 16.03 -40.88
CA ASP A 16 32.41 14.72 -41.49
C ASP A 16 31.13 14.09 -40.90
N PRO A 17 30.02 13.94 -41.66
CA PRO A 17 28.76 13.46 -41.11
C PRO A 17 28.72 11.93 -40.90
N SER A 18 29.83 11.21 -41.00
CA SER A 18 29.83 9.73 -40.98
C SER A 18 30.03 9.08 -39.61
N GLN A 19 30.02 9.82 -38.50
CA GLN A 19 30.00 9.21 -37.17
C GLN A 19 28.62 9.37 -36.50
N GLY A 20 27.71 8.49 -36.92
CA GLY A 20 26.49 8.19 -36.17
C GLY A 20 26.84 7.62 -34.81
N ASN A 21 26.84 8.48 -33.79
CA ASN A 21 26.84 8.06 -32.40
C ASN A 21 25.41 8.19 -31.84
N GLY A 22 24.52 7.38 -32.40
CA GLY A 22 23.19 7.11 -31.85
C GLY A 22 23.32 6.25 -30.61
N GLY A 23 23.93 6.80 -29.55
CA GLY A 23 23.95 6.20 -28.23
C GLY A 23 22.54 6.29 -27.65
N THR A 24 21.72 5.28 -27.91
CA THR A 24 20.44 5.09 -27.23
C THR A 24 20.76 4.91 -25.75
N GLN A 25 20.69 5.99 -24.97
CA GLN A 25 20.78 5.88 -23.52
C GLN A 25 19.64 4.95 -23.09
N PRO A 26 19.92 3.84 -22.37
CA PRO A 26 18.86 2.99 -21.88
C PRO A 26 17.91 3.85 -21.04
N PRO A 27 16.58 3.64 -21.13
CA PRO A 27 15.63 4.40 -20.34
C PRO A 27 16.02 4.27 -18.87
N ALA A 28 16.06 5.41 -18.16
CA ALA A 28 16.31 5.42 -16.73
C ALA A 28 15.35 4.42 -16.05
N PRO A 29 15.83 3.65 -15.06
CA PRO A 29 14.95 2.75 -14.33
C PRO A 29 13.78 3.55 -13.74
N PRO A 30 12.57 2.97 -13.72
CA PRO A 30 11.43 3.63 -13.10
C PRO A 30 11.75 3.95 -11.63
N PRO A 31 11.23 5.06 -11.09
CA PRO A 31 11.39 5.37 -9.69
C PRO A 31 10.88 4.20 -8.83
N PRO A 32 11.47 3.96 -7.65
CA PRO A 32 10.96 2.94 -6.74
C PRO A 32 9.48 3.18 -6.45
N PRO A 33 8.69 2.10 -6.27
CA PRO A 33 7.29 2.26 -5.87
C PRO A 33 7.22 3.04 -4.55
N PRO A 34 6.16 3.86 -4.36
CA PRO A 34 5.94 4.53 -3.09
C PRO A 34 5.90 3.49 -1.95
N PRO A 35 6.37 3.85 -0.74
CA PRO A 35 6.27 2.96 0.42
C PRO A 35 4.81 2.57 0.64
N GLU A 36 4.57 1.28 0.88
CA GLU A 36 3.25 0.78 1.24
C GLU A 36 2.75 1.54 2.49
N PRO A 37 1.48 1.99 2.52
CA PRO A 37 0.94 2.64 3.71
C PRO A 37 1.08 1.68 4.91
N PRO A 38 1.38 2.20 6.11
CA PRO A 38 1.48 1.35 7.29
C PRO A 38 0.18 0.56 7.43
N ASP A 39 0.30 -0.76 7.51
CA ASP A 39 -0.81 -1.65 7.87
C ASP A 39 -1.43 -1.08 9.14
N GLU A 40 -2.69 -0.62 9.07
CA GLU A 40 -3.41 -0.24 10.29
C GLU A 40 -3.33 -1.42 11.27
N GLU A 41 -2.75 -1.16 12.44
CA GLU A 41 -2.20 -2.18 13.34
C GLU A 41 -3.33 -2.93 14.05
N GLY A 42 -4.01 -3.82 13.32
CA GLY A 42 -5.10 -4.62 13.83
C GLY A 42 -4.61 -5.84 14.59
N VAL A 43 -4.90 -5.90 15.90
CA VAL A 43 -4.62 -7.05 16.75
C VAL A 43 -5.70 -8.13 16.52
N PRO A 44 -5.34 -9.37 16.16
CA PRO A 44 -6.33 -10.43 15.98
C PRO A 44 -6.92 -10.86 17.33
N VAL A 45 -8.24 -10.75 17.47
CA VAL A 45 -8.98 -11.23 18.63
C VAL A 45 -9.67 -12.54 18.28
N SER A 46 -9.41 -13.59 19.06
CA SER A 46 -10.11 -14.87 18.97
C SER A 46 -11.17 -14.97 20.05
N TYR A 47 -12.35 -15.46 19.71
CA TYR A 47 -13.43 -15.68 20.66
C TYR A 47 -13.94 -17.13 20.57
N LEU A 48 -14.32 -17.68 21.71
CA LEU A 48 -14.83 -19.04 21.82
C LEU A 48 -16.35 -19.03 21.72
N VAL A 49 -16.90 -19.90 20.89
CA VAL A 49 -18.35 -20.05 20.70
C VAL A 49 -18.70 -21.52 20.78
N LYS A 50 -19.88 -21.85 21.32
CA LYS A 50 -20.44 -23.19 21.22
C LYS A 50 -20.70 -23.56 19.77
N GLU A 51 -20.62 -24.86 19.47
CA GLU A 51 -20.83 -25.34 18.10
C GLU A 51 -22.25 -25.06 17.59
N SER A 52 -23.25 -25.12 18.46
CA SER A 52 -24.64 -24.76 18.15
C SER A 52 -24.80 -23.33 17.66
N ASP A 53 -24.07 -22.40 18.27
CA ASP A 53 -24.23 -20.96 18.03
C ASP A 53 -23.35 -20.51 16.85
N ARG A 54 -22.35 -21.32 16.49
CA ARG A 54 -21.47 -21.07 15.34
C ARG A 54 -22.25 -20.94 14.04
N ASP A 55 -23.21 -21.82 13.79
CA ASP A 55 -23.99 -21.79 12.55
C ASP A 55 -24.98 -20.63 12.53
N MET A 56 -25.55 -20.29 13.69
CA MET A 56 -26.36 -19.08 13.84
C MET A 56 -25.54 -17.81 13.56
N LEU A 57 -24.31 -17.71 14.06
CA LEU A 57 -23.41 -16.59 13.77
C LEU A 57 -23.05 -16.49 12.30
N LYS A 58 -22.78 -17.62 11.62
CA LYS A 58 -22.53 -17.63 10.17
C LYS A 58 -23.76 -17.11 9.41
N MET A 59 -24.95 -17.59 9.75
CA MET A 59 -26.19 -17.13 9.14
C MET A 59 -26.39 -15.63 9.32
N LEU A 60 -26.11 -15.11 10.53
CA LEU A 60 -26.20 -13.68 10.81
C LEU A 60 -25.18 -12.85 10.00
N CYS A 61 -23.95 -13.35 9.86
CA CYS A 61 -22.93 -12.72 9.00
C CYS A 61 -23.41 -12.61 7.55
N ILE A 62 -23.96 -13.70 7.00
CA ILE A 62 -24.50 -13.72 5.63
C ILE A 62 -25.67 -12.74 5.49
N GLN A 63 -26.63 -12.80 6.41
CA GLN A 63 -27.83 -11.97 6.36
C GLN A 63 -27.50 -10.47 6.44
N LYS A 64 -26.54 -10.09 7.30
CA LYS A 64 -26.10 -8.71 7.48
C LYS A 64 -25.02 -8.28 6.48
N LYS A 65 -24.52 -9.20 5.64
CA LYS A 65 -23.39 -8.99 4.73
C LYS A 65 -22.14 -8.43 5.45
N LEU A 66 -21.90 -8.90 6.67
CA LEU A 66 -20.77 -8.51 7.51
C LEU A 66 -19.78 -9.66 7.65
N SER A 67 -18.50 -9.33 7.82
CA SER A 67 -17.53 -10.32 8.29
C SER A 67 -17.79 -10.66 9.77
N GLY A 68 -17.32 -11.84 10.21
CA GLY A 68 -17.42 -12.21 11.63
C GLY A 68 -16.74 -11.20 12.56
N GLN A 69 -15.63 -10.60 12.12
CA GLN A 69 -14.94 -9.54 12.86
C GLN A 69 -15.79 -8.26 12.95
N GLN A 70 -16.39 -7.83 11.84
CA GLN A 70 -17.28 -6.67 11.83
C GLN A 70 -18.49 -6.88 12.73
N LEU A 71 -19.11 -8.06 12.66
CA LEU A 71 -20.23 -8.43 13.52
C LEU A 71 -19.84 -8.39 14.99
N HIS A 72 -18.64 -8.89 15.33
CA HIS A 72 -18.11 -8.86 16.69
C HIS A 72 -17.85 -7.44 17.18
N HIS A 73 -17.21 -6.59 16.38
CA HIS A 73 -17.03 -5.16 16.68
C HIS A 73 -18.36 -4.47 16.94
N LEU A 74 -19.38 -4.77 16.13
CA LEU A 74 -20.71 -4.21 16.26
C LEU A 74 -21.39 -4.65 17.55
N ALA A 75 -21.28 -5.94 17.90
CA ALA A 75 -21.81 -6.48 19.16
C ALA A 75 -21.12 -5.85 20.39
N ILE A 76 -19.80 -5.69 20.37
CA ILE A 76 -19.06 -5.00 21.44
C ILE A 76 -19.52 -3.54 21.52
N ASN A 77 -19.64 -2.83 20.41
CA ASN A 77 -20.08 -1.43 20.42
C ASN A 77 -21.48 -1.26 20.99
N TYR A 78 -22.40 -2.21 20.73
CA TYR A 78 -23.70 -2.22 21.38
C TYR A 78 -23.59 -2.38 22.91
N TRP A 79 -22.70 -3.25 23.38
CA TRP A 79 -22.49 -3.42 24.82
C TRP A 79 -21.80 -2.19 25.46
N LEU A 80 -20.77 -1.64 24.81
CA LEU A 80 -20.12 -0.40 25.26
C LEU A 80 -21.12 0.75 25.36
N ALA A 81 -22.04 0.88 24.39
CA ALA A 81 -23.10 1.87 24.45
C ALA A 81 -24.02 1.70 25.66
N SER A 82 -24.32 0.45 26.07
CA SER A 82 -25.10 0.19 27.29
C SER A 82 -24.37 0.55 28.58
N GLU A 83 -23.03 0.53 28.56
CA GLU A 83 -22.17 0.93 29.68
C GLU A 83 -21.77 2.42 29.64
N GLY A 84 -22.22 3.17 28.61
CA GLY A 84 -21.86 4.58 28.41
C GLY A 84 -20.41 4.82 27.97
N LEU A 85 -19.74 3.78 27.46
CA LEU A 85 -18.36 3.84 26.97
C LEU A 85 -18.29 4.30 25.51
N PRO A 86 -17.20 4.96 25.08
CA PRO A 86 -17.02 5.35 23.69
C PRO A 86 -16.92 4.10 22.79
N PRO A 87 -17.47 4.16 21.56
CA PRO A 87 -17.41 3.03 20.63
C PRO A 87 -15.97 2.76 20.18
N LEU A 88 -15.67 1.50 19.86
CA LEU A 88 -14.43 1.11 19.23
C LEU A 88 -14.32 1.73 17.84
N GLN A 89 -13.10 2.01 17.41
CA GLN A 89 -12.84 2.51 16.07
C GLN A 89 -13.34 1.50 15.02
N PRO A 90 -14.00 1.99 13.96
CA PRO A 90 -14.55 1.12 12.92
C PRO A 90 -13.40 0.46 12.16
N GLN A 91 -13.34 -0.87 12.21
CA GLN A 91 -12.39 -1.62 11.42
C GLN A 91 -12.89 -1.71 9.97
N THR A 92 -12.28 -0.93 9.08
CA THR A 92 -12.62 -0.90 7.64
C THR A 92 -11.91 -2.01 6.87
N ALA A 93 -10.79 -2.50 7.38
CA ALA A 93 -9.99 -3.55 6.77
C ALA A 93 -10.42 -4.95 7.25
N ASN A 94 -10.99 -5.74 6.35
CA ASN A 94 -11.14 -7.18 6.56
C ASN A 94 -9.76 -7.82 6.37
N ARG A 95 -8.95 -7.89 7.43
CA ARG A 95 -7.64 -8.53 7.34
C ARG A 95 -7.89 -10.01 7.07
N ALA A 96 -7.61 -10.45 5.85
CA ALA A 96 -7.59 -11.86 5.53
C ALA A 96 -6.64 -12.53 6.52
N SER A 97 -7.18 -13.28 7.49
CA SER A 97 -6.40 -14.11 8.40
C SER A 97 -5.48 -14.95 7.52
N GLY A 98 -4.18 -14.66 7.54
CA GLY A 98 -3.25 -15.06 6.50
C GLY A 98 -3.43 -16.54 6.17
N GLY A 99 -3.74 -16.82 4.91
CA GLY A 99 -3.68 -18.16 4.36
C GLY A 99 -2.24 -18.64 4.53
N ARG A 100 -2.01 -19.46 5.55
CA ARG A 100 -0.74 -20.18 5.70
C ARG A 100 -0.65 -21.08 4.46
N LYS A 101 0.10 -20.63 3.45
CA LYS A 101 0.40 -21.39 2.23
C LYS A 101 1.01 -22.69 2.73
N ARG A 102 0.23 -23.78 2.70
CA ARG A 102 0.69 -25.12 3.07
C ARG A 102 1.80 -25.41 2.08
N ARG A 103 3.04 -25.30 2.56
CA ARG A 103 4.23 -25.83 1.90
C ARG A 103 4.20 -27.34 1.96
#